data_AF-A0A6P8WTC5-F1
#
_entry.id   AF-A0A6P8WTC5-F1
#
_cell.length_a   1.000
_cell.length_b   1.000
_cell.length_c   1.000
_cell.angle_alpha   90.00
_cell.angle_beta   90.00
_cell.angle_gamma   90.00
#
_symmetry.space_group_name_H-M   'P 1'
#
loop_
_entity.id
_entity.type
_entity.pdbx_description
1 polymer ?
#
loop_
_entity_poly.entity_id
_entity_poly.type
_entity_poly.pdbx_seq_one_letter_code
_entity_poly.pdbx_strand_id
1 'polypeptide(L)'
;MFYRFSCKLTKKLKSITLSRKKIIFYTCGDQKKQANAAYLIGSYAVMNLDMMPEDAYSLLVSRNSTYIPFRDASFGSCMYNLNILDCLRGVHKALQYGWLDFSNFDVEEYEHYERAENGDLNWIIPGKFLAFSGPHPKSKIENGYPLHAPEAYIPYFRNHNITAVIRLNKKMYDARRFTESGFEHHDLFFVDGSTPNDSIVRKFLNICENAEGAIAVHCKAGLGRTGTLIGCYMMKHYGLSAAEAIAWIRICRPGSIIGPQQNFVEDKQNSLWAEGDVFREKMQNECENGKTAVTRILSGVDDISINGSNKNRASNKEEMDLYNDDEERNGLTQGDKLRALKSKRQARSSSGSLSQEENKIHTRSSSQSLRVILQASVQGGNPLALSDQSDSRKRTRSSLPASGGSSLSHTRLVRSLGNLHVVSGDRDPMCWEPCGSHRDTASAMANTGPLINLNMAQVHLQTHCLQRM
;
A
#
# COMPACT_ATOMS: atom_id res chain seq x y z
N MET A 1 4.08 -6.06 0.59
CA MET A 1 4.78 -6.53 -0.66
C MET A 1 6.30 -6.38 -0.62
N PHE A 2 6.85 -5.18 -0.42
CA PHE A 2 8.31 -4.97 -0.42
C PHE A 2 9.03 -5.86 0.60
N TYR A 3 8.51 -5.94 1.84
CA TYR A 3 8.98 -6.89 2.86
C TYR A 3 9.08 -8.33 2.35
N ARG A 4 7.98 -8.90 1.84
CA ARG A 4 7.95 -10.28 1.33
C ARG A 4 8.95 -10.50 0.19
N PHE A 5 9.17 -9.50 -0.68
CA PHE A 5 10.19 -9.56 -1.72
C PHE A 5 11.60 -9.60 -1.12
N SER A 6 11.92 -8.71 -0.18
CA SER A 6 13.21 -8.67 0.50
C SER A 6 13.51 -10.00 1.20
N CYS A 7 12.57 -10.53 2.00
CA CYS A 7 12.72 -11.84 2.65
C CYS A 7 12.98 -12.97 1.63
N LYS A 8 12.25 -12.98 0.50
CA LYS A 8 12.39 -14.00 -0.54
C LYS A 8 13.76 -13.92 -1.21
N LEU A 9 14.26 -12.72 -1.51
CA LEU A 9 15.57 -12.52 -2.13
C LEU A 9 16.70 -12.87 -1.15
N THR A 10 16.65 -12.37 0.08
CA THR A 10 17.63 -12.68 1.13
C THR A 10 17.68 -14.19 1.42
N LYS A 11 16.53 -14.88 1.47
CA LYS A 11 16.48 -16.34 1.64
C LYS A 11 17.18 -17.07 0.48
N LYS A 12 16.99 -16.61 -0.77
CA LYS A 12 17.69 -17.19 -1.93
C LYS A 12 19.20 -16.94 -1.89
N LEU A 13 19.61 -15.73 -1.51
CA LEU A 13 21.03 -15.36 -1.37
C LEU A 13 21.75 -16.19 -0.28
N LYS A 14 21.07 -16.46 0.84
CA LYS A 14 21.61 -17.28 1.95
C LYS A 14 21.55 -18.80 1.69
N SER A 15 20.91 -19.24 0.60
CA SER A 15 20.73 -20.68 0.32
C SER A 15 22.03 -21.33 -0.16
N ILE A 16 22.52 -22.32 0.59
CA ILE A 16 23.76 -23.07 0.26
C ILE A 16 23.69 -23.67 -1.16
N THR A 17 22.52 -24.19 -1.55
CA THR A 17 22.27 -24.77 -2.89
C THR A 17 22.41 -23.77 -4.05
N LEU A 18 22.38 -22.47 -3.76
CA LEU A 18 22.49 -21.37 -4.72
C LEU A 18 23.80 -20.58 -4.57
N SER A 19 24.68 -20.94 -3.62
CA SER A 19 25.90 -20.18 -3.28
C SER A 19 26.84 -19.88 -4.45
N ARG A 20 26.90 -20.76 -5.45
CA ARG A 20 27.72 -20.60 -6.68
C ARG A 20 26.90 -20.22 -7.92
N LYS A 21 25.63 -19.85 -7.76
CA LYS A 21 24.72 -19.52 -8.86
C LYS A 21 24.41 -18.03 -8.86
N LYS A 22 24.32 -17.45 -10.06
CA LYS A 22 23.75 -16.11 -10.21
C LYS A 22 22.24 -16.17 -10.05
N ILE A 23 21.68 -15.34 -9.18
CA ILE A 23 20.23 -15.20 -9.00
C ILE A 23 19.75 -14.15 -9.99
N ILE A 24 18.79 -14.52 -10.84
CA ILE A 24 18.19 -13.63 -11.83
C ILE A 24 16.76 -13.32 -11.39
N PHE A 25 16.50 -12.06 -11.06
CA PHE A 25 15.15 -11.55 -10.88
C PHE A 25 14.65 -10.96 -12.20
N TYR A 26 13.54 -11.48 -12.72
CA TYR A 26 13.02 -11.11 -14.03
C TYR A 26 11.50 -10.93 -14.02
N THR A 27 11.01 -10.23 -15.04
CA THR A 27 9.60 -10.04 -15.36
C THR A 27 9.45 -9.94 -16.87
N CYS A 28 8.25 -10.15 -17.42
CA CYS A 28 8.02 -10.20 -18.87
C CYS A 28 6.77 -9.41 -19.31
N GLY A 29 6.84 -8.86 -20.53
CA GLY A 29 5.73 -8.35 -21.34
C GLY A 29 5.05 -7.05 -20.91
N ASP A 30 4.83 -6.85 -19.61
CA ASP A 30 4.02 -5.74 -19.10
C ASP A 30 4.89 -4.64 -18.49
N GLN A 31 4.89 -3.45 -19.10
CA GLN A 31 5.64 -2.28 -18.64
C GLN A 31 5.30 -1.87 -17.20
N LYS A 32 4.06 -2.10 -16.74
CA LYS A 32 3.66 -1.84 -15.35
C LYS A 32 4.33 -2.83 -14.41
N LYS A 33 4.41 -4.10 -14.80
CA LYS A 33 5.14 -5.12 -14.03
C LYS A 33 6.65 -4.86 -14.04
N GLN A 34 7.19 -4.34 -15.14
CA GLN A 34 8.59 -3.92 -15.23
C GLN A 34 8.90 -2.79 -14.25
N ALA A 35 8.10 -1.72 -14.23
CA ALA A 35 8.26 -0.62 -13.27
C ALA A 35 8.16 -1.11 -11.81
N ASN A 36 7.16 -1.94 -11.50
CA ASN A 36 7.01 -2.54 -10.15
C ASN A 36 8.21 -3.42 -9.76
N ALA A 37 8.72 -4.24 -10.68
CA ALA A 37 9.90 -5.08 -10.43
C ALA A 37 11.16 -4.23 -10.21
N ALA A 38 11.37 -3.22 -11.04
CA ALA A 38 12.49 -2.28 -10.92
C ALA A 38 12.45 -1.52 -9.59
N TYR A 39 11.26 -1.05 -9.17
CA TYR A 39 11.06 -0.48 -7.83
C TYR A 39 11.43 -1.46 -6.71
N LEU A 40 10.98 -2.73 -6.77
CA LEU A 40 11.25 -3.71 -5.72
C LEU A 40 12.75 -4.01 -5.57
N ILE A 41 13.46 -4.22 -6.69
CA ILE A 41 14.90 -4.51 -6.63
C ILE A 41 15.72 -3.26 -6.30
N GLY A 42 15.33 -2.08 -6.79
CA GLY A 42 15.95 -0.81 -6.42
C GLY A 42 15.78 -0.51 -4.93
N SER A 43 14.59 -0.71 -4.37
CA SER A 43 14.33 -0.51 -2.94
C SER A 43 15.11 -1.50 -2.08
N TYR A 44 15.25 -2.75 -2.54
CA TYR A 44 16.12 -3.73 -1.89
C TYR A 44 17.57 -3.27 -1.92
N ALA A 45 18.06 -2.71 -3.02
CA ALA A 45 19.42 -2.19 -3.09
C ALA A 45 19.64 -1.02 -2.12
N VAL A 46 18.69 -0.08 -2.04
CA VAL A 46 18.75 1.03 -1.08
C VAL A 46 18.73 0.55 0.36
N MET A 47 17.85 -0.40 0.70
CA MET A 47 17.65 -0.84 2.09
C MET A 47 18.64 -1.91 2.56
N ASN A 48 18.93 -2.91 1.72
CA ASN A 48 19.69 -4.11 2.12
C ASN A 48 21.15 -4.08 1.67
N LEU A 49 21.52 -3.16 0.75
CA LEU A 49 22.90 -2.98 0.27
C LEU A 49 23.43 -1.57 0.55
N ASP A 50 22.70 -0.76 1.32
CA ASP A 50 23.05 0.62 1.70
C ASP A 50 23.40 1.52 0.51
N MET A 51 22.75 1.30 -0.65
CA MET A 51 22.98 2.12 -1.84
C MET A 51 22.23 3.46 -1.76
N MET A 52 22.83 4.51 -2.32
CA MET A 52 22.10 5.76 -2.55
C MET A 52 21.00 5.56 -3.61
N PRO A 53 19.84 6.23 -3.49
CA PRO A 53 18.76 6.16 -4.48
C PRO A 53 19.21 6.42 -5.92
N GLU A 54 20.08 7.41 -6.12
CA GLU A 54 20.63 7.81 -7.41
C GLU A 54 21.47 6.70 -8.04
N ASP A 55 22.30 6.01 -7.24
CA ASP A 55 23.14 4.91 -7.71
C ASP A 55 22.29 3.69 -8.08
N ALA A 56 21.35 3.33 -7.22
CA ALA A 56 20.41 2.24 -7.48
C ALA A 56 19.57 2.52 -8.75
N TYR A 57 19.09 3.75 -8.93
CA TYR A 57 18.36 4.16 -10.12
C TYR A 57 19.24 4.13 -11.38
N SER A 58 20.47 4.62 -11.29
CA SER A 58 21.42 4.63 -12.40
C SER A 58 21.70 3.21 -12.92
N LEU A 59 21.79 2.21 -12.03
CA LEU A 59 21.90 0.81 -12.42
C LEU A 59 20.65 0.30 -13.15
N LEU A 60 19.46 0.68 -12.70
CA LEU A 60 18.19 0.28 -13.33
C LEU A 60 18.04 0.80 -14.76
N VAL A 61 18.51 2.02 -15.02
CA VAL A 61 18.42 2.65 -16.35
C VAL A 61 19.67 2.47 -17.21
N SER A 62 20.73 1.86 -16.65
CA SER A 62 21.93 1.50 -17.41
C SER A 62 21.53 0.62 -18.59
N ARG A 63 21.96 0.97 -19.82
CA ARG A 63 21.55 0.36 -21.10
C ARG A 63 20.22 0.86 -21.71
N ASN A 64 19.87 2.13 -21.49
CA ASN A 64 18.71 2.77 -22.10
C ASN A 64 17.37 2.09 -21.76
N SER A 65 17.30 1.45 -20.59
CA SER A 65 16.04 0.90 -20.08
C SER A 65 15.18 2.06 -19.59
N THR A 66 13.96 2.17 -20.11
CA THR A 66 12.98 3.16 -19.67
C THR A 66 11.83 2.49 -18.95
N TYR A 67 11.38 3.10 -17.85
CA TYR A 67 10.25 2.64 -17.07
C TYR A 67 9.13 3.67 -17.14
N ILE A 68 7.90 3.19 -17.31
CA ILE A 68 6.74 4.07 -17.20
C ILE A 68 6.62 4.57 -15.75
N PRO A 69 6.25 5.84 -15.54
CA PRO A 69 6.06 6.37 -14.20
C PRO A 69 4.79 5.81 -13.55
N PHE A 70 4.74 5.88 -12.23
CA PHE A 70 3.57 5.56 -11.42
C PHE A 70 2.56 6.71 -11.47
N ARG A 71 1.33 6.36 -11.83
CA ARG A 71 0.17 7.27 -11.81
C ARG A 71 -0.59 7.20 -10.49
N ASP A 72 -1.49 8.16 -10.29
CA ASP A 72 -2.43 8.17 -9.18
C ASP A 72 -3.68 7.28 -9.41
N ALA A 73 -4.60 7.29 -8.44
CA ALA A 73 -5.85 6.53 -8.44
C ALA A 73 -7.06 7.30 -9.02
N SER A 74 -6.84 8.43 -9.69
CA SER A 74 -7.91 9.22 -10.33
C SER A 74 -8.66 8.45 -11.41
N PHE A 75 -9.93 8.82 -11.60
CA PHE A 75 -10.77 8.36 -12.70
C PHE A 75 -10.64 9.34 -13.88
N GLY A 76 -9.47 9.39 -14.50
CA GLY A 76 -9.18 10.35 -15.58
C GLY A 76 -7.73 10.33 -16.05
N SER A 77 -7.33 11.42 -16.70
CA SER A 77 -5.94 11.68 -17.06
C SER A 77 -5.08 11.86 -15.80
N CYS A 78 -3.86 11.32 -15.84
CA CYS A 78 -2.89 11.53 -14.78
C CYS A 78 -2.19 12.88 -15.01
N MET A 79 -2.24 13.76 -14.01
CA MET A 79 -1.62 15.10 -14.08
C MET A 79 -0.26 15.19 -13.38
N TYR A 80 0.15 14.12 -12.68
CA TYR A 80 1.36 14.08 -11.87
C TYR A 80 1.93 12.66 -11.87
N ASN A 81 3.19 12.52 -12.27
CA ASN A 81 3.83 11.23 -12.49
C ASN A 81 4.99 11.05 -11.52
N LEU A 82 4.99 9.96 -10.75
CA LEU A 82 6.11 9.59 -9.91
C LEU A 82 7.02 8.62 -10.65
N ASN A 83 8.30 8.93 -10.75
CA ASN A 83 9.29 8.01 -11.30
C ASN A 83 9.81 7.05 -10.20
N ILE A 84 10.64 6.08 -10.59
CA ILE A 84 11.21 5.12 -9.63
C ILE A 84 12.16 5.81 -8.64
N LEU A 85 12.95 6.79 -9.09
CA LEU A 85 13.87 7.54 -8.23
C LEU A 85 13.14 8.26 -7.09
N ASP A 86 11.98 8.86 -7.35
CA ASP A 86 11.15 9.49 -6.31
C ASP A 86 10.75 8.47 -5.23
N CYS A 87 10.38 7.27 -5.65
CA CYS A 87 10.07 6.17 -4.72
C CYS A 87 11.30 5.70 -3.94
N LEU A 88 12.46 5.59 -4.58
CA LEU A 88 13.71 5.20 -3.90
C LEU A 88 14.16 6.25 -2.88
N ARG A 89 14.01 7.54 -3.20
CA ARG A 89 14.27 8.63 -2.26
C ARG A 89 13.30 8.61 -1.08
N GLY A 90 12.01 8.35 -1.33
CA GLY A 90 11.01 8.15 -0.28
C GLY A 90 11.37 6.99 0.67
N VAL A 91 11.80 5.85 0.12
CA VAL A 91 12.30 4.71 0.92
C VAL A 91 13.54 5.09 1.72
N HIS A 92 14.49 5.79 1.11
CA HIS A 92 15.72 6.21 1.78
C HIS A 92 15.44 7.17 2.94
N LYS A 93 14.55 8.16 2.76
CA LYS A 93 14.09 9.05 3.83
C LYS A 93 13.37 8.30 4.94
N ALA A 94 12.53 7.33 4.60
CA ALA A 94 11.85 6.49 5.59
C ALA A 94 12.83 5.65 6.43
N LEU A 95 13.94 5.17 5.84
CA LEU A 95 15.04 4.53 6.58
C LEU A 95 15.74 5.53 7.50
N GLN A 96 16.09 6.72 7.00
CA GLN A 96 16.75 7.78 7.77
C GLN A 96 15.94 8.22 9.00
N TYR A 97 14.61 8.30 8.88
CA TYR A 97 13.73 8.68 9.98
C TYR A 97 13.21 7.50 10.81
N GLY A 98 13.66 6.27 10.52
CA GLY A 98 13.26 5.07 11.28
C GLY A 98 11.80 4.65 11.07
N TRP A 99 11.15 5.08 9.99
CA TRP A 99 9.77 4.68 9.65
C TRP A 99 9.72 3.30 8.99
N LEU A 100 10.80 2.91 8.32
CA LEU A 100 10.93 1.62 7.67
C LEU A 100 11.98 0.78 8.39
N ASP A 101 11.53 -0.24 9.11
CA ASP A 101 12.41 -1.22 9.75
C ASP A 101 11.83 -2.62 9.63
N PHE A 102 12.46 -3.47 8.82
CA PHE A 102 12.01 -4.85 8.62
C PHE A 102 12.35 -5.79 9.78
N SER A 103 13.19 -5.39 10.74
CA SER A 103 13.45 -6.20 11.93
C SER A 103 12.25 -6.22 12.88
N ASN A 104 11.46 -5.13 12.88
CA ASN A 104 10.28 -4.95 13.73
C ASN A 104 8.97 -4.83 12.92
N PHE A 105 8.98 -5.12 11.61
CA PHE A 105 7.80 -4.99 10.76
C PHE A 105 6.90 -6.23 10.87
N ASP A 106 5.71 -6.06 11.46
CA ASP A 106 4.68 -7.09 11.45
C ASP A 106 3.91 -7.10 10.12
N VAL A 107 4.31 -8.01 9.23
CA VAL A 107 3.66 -8.19 7.93
C VAL A 107 2.24 -8.75 8.05
N GLU A 108 1.95 -9.55 9.08
CA GLU A 108 0.65 -10.18 9.24
C GLU A 108 -0.36 -9.17 9.78
N GLU A 109 0.05 -8.30 10.71
CA GLU A 109 -0.75 -7.15 11.14
C GLU A 109 -1.03 -6.21 9.96
N TYR A 110 -0.01 -5.82 9.20
CA TYR A 110 -0.17 -4.94 8.03
C TYR A 110 -1.17 -5.53 7.01
N GLU A 111 -0.99 -6.81 6.64
CA GLU A 111 -1.85 -7.47 5.64
C GLU A 111 -3.24 -7.84 6.18
N HIS A 112 -3.40 -7.93 7.51
CA HIS A 112 -4.70 -8.05 8.15
C HIS A 112 -5.48 -6.74 8.04
N TYR A 113 -4.90 -5.64 8.53
CA TYR A 113 -5.60 -4.36 8.67
C TYR A 113 -5.73 -3.55 7.37
N GLU A 114 -4.92 -3.83 6.33
CA GLU A 114 -5.12 -3.19 5.02
C GLU A 114 -6.43 -3.64 4.32
N ARG A 115 -7.02 -4.75 4.79
CA ARG A 115 -8.24 -5.34 4.22
C ARG A 115 -9.48 -4.57 4.60
N ALA A 116 -10.44 -4.48 3.68
CA ALA A 116 -11.66 -3.72 3.95
C ALA A 116 -12.45 -4.32 5.10
N GLU A 117 -12.51 -5.65 5.17
CA GLU A 117 -13.19 -6.41 6.23
C GLU A 117 -12.62 -6.15 7.63
N ASN A 118 -11.39 -5.67 7.75
CA ASN A 118 -10.69 -5.47 9.02
C ASN A 118 -10.43 -3.99 9.36
N GLY A 119 -11.11 -3.06 8.67
CA GLY A 119 -11.05 -1.62 8.99
C GLY A 119 -10.32 -0.76 7.95
N ASP A 120 -9.63 -1.34 6.98
CA ASP A 120 -8.98 -0.60 5.89
C ASP A 120 -8.07 0.53 6.42
N LEU A 121 -7.05 0.16 7.21
CA LEU A 121 -6.14 1.09 7.87
C LEU A 121 -4.68 0.72 7.64
N ASN A 122 -3.81 1.74 7.58
CA ASN A 122 -2.36 1.58 7.42
C ASN A 122 -1.62 2.68 8.19
N TRP A 123 -0.51 2.31 8.83
CA TRP A 123 0.45 3.27 9.36
C TRP A 123 1.20 3.95 8.22
N ILE A 124 1.25 5.28 8.27
CA ILE A 124 2.04 6.11 7.35
C ILE A 124 3.36 6.51 8.00
N ILE A 125 3.29 6.96 9.26
CA ILE A 125 4.45 7.16 10.13
C ILE A 125 4.19 6.34 11.39
N PRO A 126 4.98 5.28 11.67
CA PRO A 126 4.78 4.45 12.86
C PRO A 126 4.71 5.28 14.14
N GLY A 127 3.69 5.05 14.96
CA GLY A 127 3.49 5.77 16.21
C GLY A 127 3.04 7.23 16.08
N LYS A 128 2.87 7.77 14.85
CA LYS A 128 2.38 9.15 14.65
C LYS A 128 1.13 9.27 13.80
N PHE A 129 1.08 8.62 12.62
CA PHE A 129 -0.05 8.75 11.70
C PHE A 129 -0.59 7.41 11.24
N LEU A 130 -1.86 7.18 11.55
CA LEU A 130 -2.67 6.10 11.00
C LEU A 130 -3.69 6.66 10.00
N ALA A 131 -3.66 6.20 8.76
CA ALA A 131 -4.65 6.55 7.74
C ALA A 131 -5.67 5.43 7.59
N PHE A 132 -6.96 5.75 7.63
CA PHE A 132 -8.02 4.72 7.57
C PHE A 132 -9.28 5.16 6.81
N SER A 133 -10.11 4.17 6.45
CA SER A 133 -11.40 4.40 5.80
C SER A 133 -12.45 4.96 6.77
N GLY A 134 -13.25 5.92 6.33
CA GLY A 134 -14.19 6.62 7.20
C GLY A 134 -15.28 5.71 7.80
N PRO A 135 -15.48 5.74 9.13
CA PRO A 135 -16.54 5.01 9.81
C PRO A 135 -17.96 5.40 9.38
N HIS A 136 -18.91 4.53 9.72
CA HIS A 136 -20.35 4.66 9.45
C HIS A 136 -21.14 4.53 10.76
N PRO A 137 -22.44 4.88 10.80
CA PRO A 137 -23.22 4.79 12.04
C PRO A 137 -23.39 3.34 12.52
N LYS A 138 -23.32 2.36 11.62
CA LYS A 138 -23.45 0.93 11.93
C LYS A 138 -22.51 0.14 11.03
N SER A 139 -21.95 -0.94 11.57
CA SER A 139 -21.22 -1.90 10.76
C SER A 139 -22.20 -2.66 9.86
N LYS A 140 -21.99 -2.64 8.55
CA LYS A 140 -22.84 -3.31 7.55
C LYS A 140 -22.05 -3.60 6.28
N ILE A 141 -22.51 -4.56 5.49
CA ILE A 141 -22.00 -4.75 4.12
C ILE A 141 -22.91 -3.94 3.19
N GLU A 142 -22.32 -3.04 2.41
CA GLU A 142 -23.02 -2.23 1.41
C GLU A 142 -22.35 -2.43 0.06
N ASN A 143 -23.10 -2.92 -0.94
CA ASN A 143 -22.59 -3.22 -2.28
C ASN A 143 -21.33 -4.11 -2.29
N GLY A 144 -21.26 -5.08 -1.37
CA GLY A 144 -20.10 -5.97 -1.21
C GLY A 144 -18.87 -5.31 -0.59
N TYR A 145 -18.98 -4.10 -0.05
CA TYR A 145 -17.93 -3.43 0.72
C TYR A 145 -18.33 -3.38 2.21
N PRO A 146 -17.48 -3.87 3.13
CA PRO A 146 -17.74 -3.79 4.57
C PRO A 146 -17.54 -2.36 5.07
N LEU A 147 -18.56 -1.84 5.72
CA LEU A 147 -18.55 -0.57 6.43
C LEU A 147 -18.47 -0.86 7.92
N HIS A 148 -17.68 -0.07 8.63
CA HIS A 148 -17.39 -0.27 10.04
C HIS A 148 -17.88 0.92 10.88
N ALA A 149 -18.46 0.63 12.03
CA ALA A 149 -18.74 1.63 13.06
C ALA A 149 -17.46 2.04 13.81
N PRO A 150 -17.44 3.21 14.49
CA PRO A 150 -16.30 3.64 15.32
C PRO A 150 -15.76 2.57 16.27
N GLU A 151 -16.62 1.75 16.88
CA GLU A 151 -16.26 0.71 17.85
C GLU A 151 -15.38 -0.39 17.27
N ALA A 152 -15.42 -0.63 15.95
CA ALA A 152 -14.52 -1.57 15.31
C ALA A 152 -13.05 -1.13 15.40
N TYR A 153 -12.81 0.19 15.50
CA TYR A 153 -11.47 0.77 15.52
C TYR A 153 -10.94 1.01 16.93
N ILE A 154 -11.83 1.28 17.89
CA ILE A 154 -11.48 1.69 19.26
C ILE A 154 -10.47 0.74 19.94
N PRO A 155 -10.64 -0.61 19.91
CA PRO A 155 -9.68 -1.51 20.54
C PRO A 155 -8.26 -1.37 19.96
N TYR A 156 -8.16 -1.29 18.63
CA TYR A 156 -6.87 -1.08 17.96
C TYR A 156 -6.31 0.29 18.32
N PHE A 157 -7.12 1.34 18.31
CA PHE A 157 -6.66 2.69 18.60
C PHE A 157 -6.07 2.82 20.01
N ARG A 158 -6.70 2.19 21.02
CA ARG A 158 -6.18 2.17 22.40
C ARG A 158 -4.85 1.42 22.49
N ASN A 159 -4.76 0.25 21.85
CA ASN A 159 -3.55 -0.57 21.91
C ASN A 159 -2.34 0.08 21.23
N HIS A 160 -2.57 1.00 20.30
CA HIS A 160 -1.52 1.69 19.55
C HIS A 160 -1.37 3.18 19.91
N ASN A 161 -1.79 3.56 21.12
CA ASN A 161 -1.62 4.92 21.66
C ASN A 161 -2.14 6.03 20.74
N ILE A 162 -3.26 5.79 20.05
CA ILE A 162 -3.96 6.83 19.30
C ILE A 162 -4.72 7.69 20.32
N THR A 163 -4.52 9.00 20.27
CA THR A 163 -5.16 9.95 21.19
C THR A 163 -6.17 10.85 20.48
N ALA A 164 -5.99 11.10 19.17
CA ALA A 164 -6.83 11.99 18.40
C ALA A 164 -7.31 11.36 17.09
N VAL A 165 -8.54 11.67 16.70
CA VAL A 165 -9.17 11.29 15.43
C VAL A 165 -9.52 12.55 14.64
N ILE A 166 -9.04 12.65 13.40
CA ILE A 166 -9.33 13.77 12.50
C ILE A 166 -10.22 13.29 11.35
N ARG A 167 -11.41 13.88 11.25
CA ARG A 167 -12.39 13.62 10.17
C ARG A 167 -12.34 14.72 9.12
N LEU A 168 -12.13 14.32 7.87
CA LEU A 168 -12.00 15.23 6.72
C LEU A 168 -13.21 15.21 5.76
N ASN A 169 -14.22 14.38 6.03
CA ASN A 169 -15.41 14.22 5.20
C ASN A 169 -16.69 14.63 5.93
N LYS A 170 -17.80 14.65 5.20
CA LYS A 170 -19.15 14.85 5.77
C LYS A 170 -19.36 13.93 6.97
N LYS A 171 -20.15 14.40 7.94
CA LYS A 171 -20.41 13.70 9.21
C LYS A 171 -21.23 12.43 8.96
N MET A 172 -20.54 11.32 8.69
CA MET A 172 -21.16 10.02 8.46
C MET A 172 -21.47 9.27 9.76
N TYR A 173 -20.97 9.72 10.91
CA TYR A 173 -21.19 9.13 12.23
C TYR A 173 -21.12 10.22 13.30
N ASP A 174 -21.61 9.94 14.50
CA ASP A 174 -21.52 10.87 15.62
C ASP A 174 -20.12 10.85 16.25
N ALA A 175 -19.45 12.01 16.32
CA ALA A 175 -18.12 12.16 16.92
C ALA A 175 -18.09 11.71 18.39
N ARG A 176 -19.22 11.79 19.10
CA ARG A 176 -19.35 11.36 20.49
C ARG A 176 -18.92 9.93 20.74
N ARG A 177 -19.05 9.06 19.73
CA ARG A 177 -18.65 7.64 19.83
C ARG A 177 -17.14 7.46 20.04
N PHE A 178 -16.32 8.41 19.58
CA PHE A 178 -14.89 8.46 19.89
C PHE A 178 -14.62 9.24 21.17
N THR A 179 -15.25 10.41 21.37
CA THR A 179 -14.96 11.24 22.55
C THR A 179 -15.38 10.59 23.87
N GLU A 180 -16.52 9.91 23.92
CA GLU A 180 -16.95 9.10 25.08
C GLU A 180 -16.04 7.89 25.32
N SER A 181 -15.24 7.50 24.32
CA SER A 181 -14.24 6.44 24.43
C SER A 181 -12.84 6.95 24.79
N GLY A 182 -12.69 8.26 25.04
CA GLY A 182 -11.44 8.88 25.49
C GLY A 182 -10.53 9.43 24.38
N PHE A 183 -11.03 9.59 23.16
CA PHE A 183 -10.26 10.17 22.04
C PHE A 183 -10.66 11.62 21.77
N GLU A 184 -9.70 12.48 21.48
CA GLU A 184 -9.99 13.79 20.89
C GLU A 184 -10.56 13.60 19.48
N HIS A 185 -11.52 14.44 19.08
CA HIS A 185 -12.13 14.35 17.76
C HIS A 185 -12.21 15.73 17.11
N HIS A 186 -11.66 15.84 15.90
CA HIS A 186 -11.61 17.10 15.15
C HIS A 186 -12.26 16.94 13.78
N ASP A 187 -13.13 17.89 13.44
CA ASP A 187 -13.74 18.02 12.12
C ASP A 187 -12.98 19.07 11.30
N LEU A 188 -12.28 18.64 10.25
CA LEU A 188 -11.59 19.51 9.27
C LEU A 188 -12.11 19.22 7.86
N PHE A 189 -13.40 19.48 7.65
CA PHE A 189 -14.09 19.16 6.40
C PHE A 189 -13.57 19.97 5.20
N PHE A 190 -13.37 19.28 4.08
CA PHE A 190 -13.32 19.87 2.74
C PHE A 190 -13.84 18.87 1.70
N VAL A 191 -14.23 19.39 0.53
CA VAL A 191 -14.98 18.67 -0.52
C VAL A 191 -14.19 17.46 -1.04
N ASP A 192 -14.90 16.39 -1.42
CA ASP A 192 -14.24 15.18 -1.94
C ASP A 192 -13.56 15.46 -3.29
N GLY A 193 -12.30 15.03 -3.43
CA GLY A 193 -11.50 15.29 -4.63
C GLY A 193 -10.95 16.72 -4.76
N SER A 194 -11.31 17.65 -3.87
CA SER A 194 -10.72 19.00 -3.84
C SER A 194 -9.41 19.05 -3.05
N THR A 195 -8.80 20.24 -3.00
CA THR A 195 -7.64 20.57 -2.15
C THR A 195 -8.10 21.28 -0.88
N PRO A 196 -7.36 21.16 0.25
CA PRO A 196 -7.65 21.94 1.45
C PRO A 196 -7.19 23.39 1.25
N ASN A 197 -7.82 24.32 1.97
CA ASN A 197 -7.32 25.70 2.06
C ASN A 197 -6.25 25.83 3.17
N ASP A 198 -5.56 26.97 3.19
CA ASP A 198 -4.47 27.21 4.14
C ASP A 198 -4.90 27.22 5.60
N SER A 199 -6.15 27.58 5.88
CA SER A 199 -6.71 27.51 7.24
C SER A 199 -6.83 26.05 7.71
N ILE A 200 -7.31 25.15 6.84
CA ILE A 200 -7.38 23.71 7.14
C ILE A 200 -5.99 23.12 7.33
N VAL A 201 -5.02 23.47 6.48
CA VAL A 201 -3.64 22.99 6.61
C VAL A 201 -3.03 23.44 7.95
N ARG A 202 -3.13 24.74 8.29
CA ARG A 202 -2.62 25.27 9.56
C ARG A 202 -3.29 24.62 10.78
N LYS A 203 -4.62 24.46 10.77
CA LYS A 203 -5.34 23.78 11.85
C LYS A 203 -4.92 22.32 11.99
N PHE A 204 -4.77 21.60 10.87
CA PHE A 204 -4.29 20.23 10.88
C PHE A 204 -2.90 20.11 11.50
N LEU A 205 -1.96 20.95 11.05
CA LEU A 205 -0.59 20.96 11.57
C LEU A 205 -0.57 21.27 13.08
N ASN A 206 -1.31 22.29 13.53
CA ASN A 206 -1.40 22.64 14.94
C ASN A 206 -1.95 21.48 15.80
N ILE A 207 -3.04 20.83 15.38
CA ILE A 207 -3.57 19.65 16.09
C ILE A 207 -2.49 18.55 16.15
N CYS A 208 -1.80 18.31 15.04
CA CYS A 208 -0.80 17.25 14.98
C CYS A 208 0.44 17.52 15.83
N GLU A 209 0.87 18.78 15.92
CA GLU A 209 2.00 19.24 16.73
C GLU A 209 1.72 19.13 18.23
N ASN A 210 0.46 19.31 18.64
CA ASN A 210 0.05 19.31 20.05
C ASN A 210 -0.51 17.97 20.55
N ALA A 211 -0.80 17.01 19.67
CA ALA A 211 -1.30 15.70 20.06
C ALA A 211 -0.28 14.90 20.90
N GLU A 212 -0.72 14.39 22.05
CA GLU A 212 0.11 13.62 22.98
C GLU A 212 0.51 12.23 22.46
N GLY A 213 -0.27 11.65 21.55
CA GLY A 213 -0.02 10.34 20.95
C GLY A 213 -0.18 10.32 19.44
N ALA A 214 -0.48 9.13 18.93
CA ALA A 214 -0.72 8.92 17.51
C ALA A 214 -2.07 9.51 17.08
N ILE A 215 -2.16 9.87 15.81
CA ILE A 215 -3.33 10.53 15.24
C ILE A 215 -3.90 9.64 14.13
N ALA A 216 -5.19 9.33 14.25
CA ALA A 216 -5.93 8.60 13.22
C ALA A 216 -6.65 9.59 12.30
N VAL A 217 -6.30 9.62 11.02
CA VAL A 217 -6.86 10.56 10.04
C VAL A 217 -7.69 9.79 9.03
N HIS A 218 -8.93 10.25 8.78
CA HIS A 218 -9.77 9.65 7.75
C HIS A 218 -10.53 10.68 6.93
N CYS A 219 -10.88 10.26 5.72
CA CYS A 219 -11.89 10.91 4.90
C CYS A 219 -12.97 9.86 4.58
N LYS A 220 -13.41 9.76 3.33
CA LYS A 220 -14.27 8.66 2.89
C LYS A 220 -13.48 7.36 2.70
N ALA A 221 -12.54 7.31 1.74
CA ALA A 221 -11.70 6.14 1.50
C ALA A 221 -10.37 6.15 2.29
N GLY A 222 -10.03 7.26 2.96
CA GLY A 222 -8.75 7.42 3.64
C GLY A 222 -7.56 7.52 2.69
N LEU A 223 -7.74 8.05 1.47
CA LEU A 223 -6.71 8.07 0.42
C LEU A 223 -6.33 9.49 -0.01
N GLY A 224 -7.23 10.22 -0.67
CA GLY A 224 -6.95 11.56 -1.22
C GLY A 224 -6.70 12.59 -0.12
N ARG A 225 -7.79 13.17 0.42
CA ARG A 225 -7.76 14.19 1.50
C ARG A 225 -6.84 13.84 2.67
N THR A 226 -6.92 12.58 3.12
CA THR A 226 -6.11 12.04 4.23
C THR A 226 -4.63 12.07 3.88
N GLY A 227 -4.24 11.54 2.72
CA GLY A 227 -2.85 11.57 2.28
C GLY A 227 -2.34 12.99 2.08
N THR A 228 -3.17 13.90 1.57
CA THR A 228 -2.78 15.30 1.32
C THR A 228 -2.32 15.99 2.60
N LEU A 229 -3.11 15.93 3.68
CA LEU A 229 -2.75 16.59 4.94
C LEU A 229 -1.58 15.91 5.65
N ILE A 230 -1.52 14.57 5.66
CA ILE A 230 -0.35 13.86 6.19
C ILE A 230 0.91 14.22 5.39
N GLY A 231 0.80 14.34 4.06
CA GLY A 231 1.89 14.80 3.20
C GLY A 231 2.38 16.20 3.55
N CYS A 232 1.47 17.13 3.87
CA CYS A 232 1.86 18.46 4.35
C CYS A 232 2.69 18.39 5.65
N TYR A 233 2.28 17.55 6.61
CA TYR A 233 3.07 17.33 7.83
C TYR A 233 4.45 16.75 7.52
N MET A 234 4.52 15.76 6.63
CA MET A 234 5.79 15.14 6.23
C MET A 234 6.77 16.14 5.62
N MET A 235 6.29 17.01 4.74
CA MET A 235 7.13 18.07 4.15
C MET A 235 7.58 19.06 5.23
N LYS A 236 6.68 19.54 6.09
CA LYS A 236 7.02 20.52 7.13
C LYS A 236 8.03 19.98 8.14
N HIS A 237 7.75 18.84 8.74
CA HIS A 237 8.53 18.36 9.89
C HIS A 237 9.76 17.56 9.50
N TYR A 238 9.74 16.90 8.33
CA TYR A 238 10.81 16.00 7.90
C TYR A 238 11.47 16.42 6.58
N GLY A 239 11.08 17.55 5.98
CA GLY A 239 11.77 18.09 4.80
C GLY A 239 11.75 17.15 3.58
N LEU A 240 10.75 16.27 3.47
CA LEU A 240 10.54 15.49 2.25
C LEU A 240 10.11 16.43 1.12
N SER A 241 10.50 16.13 -0.11
CA SER A 241 9.82 16.71 -1.28
C SER A 241 8.39 16.17 -1.40
N ALA A 242 7.54 16.87 -2.14
CA ALA A 242 6.19 16.43 -2.46
C ALA A 242 6.21 15.05 -3.13
N ALA A 243 7.13 14.83 -4.07
CA ALA A 243 7.28 13.55 -4.76
C ALA A 243 7.63 12.41 -3.78
N GLU A 244 8.58 12.64 -2.88
CA GLU A 244 8.98 11.67 -1.84
C GLU A 244 7.85 11.37 -0.86
N ALA A 245 7.12 12.41 -0.41
CA ALA A 245 5.99 12.27 0.49
C ALA A 245 4.86 11.47 -0.17
N ILE A 246 4.48 11.81 -1.41
CA ILE A 246 3.46 11.07 -2.17
C ILE A 246 3.91 9.62 -2.36
N ALA A 247 5.18 9.40 -2.73
CA ALA A 247 5.70 8.05 -2.93
C ALA A 247 5.64 7.21 -1.65
N TRP A 248 6.14 7.74 -0.52
CA TRP A 248 6.11 7.02 0.75
C TRP A 248 4.68 6.70 1.21
N ILE A 249 3.77 7.68 1.19
CA ILE A 249 2.38 7.45 1.58
C ILE A 249 1.74 6.39 0.68
N ARG A 250 2.07 6.33 -0.62
CA ARG A 250 1.59 5.27 -1.53
C ARG A 250 2.23 3.91 -1.30
N ILE A 251 3.46 3.85 -0.82
CA ILE A 251 4.13 2.61 -0.42
C ILE A 251 3.40 2.02 0.81
N CYS A 252 3.07 2.85 1.79
CA CYS A 252 2.32 2.46 2.99
C CYS A 252 0.83 2.20 2.72
N ARG A 253 0.20 3.02 1.86
CA ARG A 253 -1.24 2.99 1.58
C ARG A 253 -1.50 3.34 0.11
N PRO A 254 -1.54 2.33 -0.78
CA PRO A 254 -1.65 2.53 -2.22
C PRO A 254 -2.89 3.34 -2.65
N GLY A 255 -2.68 4.31 -3.55
CA GLY A 255 -3.73 5.16 -4.10
C GLY A 255 -3.95 6.48 -3.36
N SER A 256 -3.14 6.79 -2.36
CA SER A 256 -3.20 8.06 -1.63
C SER A 256 -2.74 9.26 -2.45
N ILE A 257 -3.30 10.44 -2.12
CA ILE A 257 -3.11 11.74 -2.80
C ILE A 257 -3.53 11.68 -4.28
N ILE A 258 -4.69 12.25 -4.62
CA ILE A 258 -5.40 11.94 -5.87
C ILE A 258 -5.67 13.22 -6.68
N GLY A 259 -5.43 13.16 -7.98
CA GLY A 259 -5.77 14.22 -8.92
C GLY A 259 -5.09 15.55 -8.56
N PRO A 260 -5.84 16.66 -8.47
CA PRO A 260 -5.30 18.00 -8.18
C PRO A 260 -4.54 18.11 -6.85
N GLN A 261 -4.79 17.19 -5.90
CA GLN A 261 -4.11 17.16 -4.62
C GLN A 261 -2.59 16.94 -4.74
N GLN A 262 -2.13 16.33 -5.83
CA GLN A 262 -0.70 16.10 -6.07
C GLN A 262 0.02 17.41 -6.38
N ASN A 263 -0.55 18.22 -7.29
CA ASN A 263 -0.01 19.54 -7.60
C ASN A 263 -0.10 20.47 -6.37
N PHE A 264 -1.18 20.38 -5.59
CA PHE A 264 -1.29 21.15 -4.36
C PHE A 264 -0.15 20.90 -3.35
N VAL A 265 0.22 19.64 -3.12
CA VAL A 265 1.34 19.35 -2.20
C VAL A 265 2.68 19.80 -2.78
N GLU A 266 2.85 19.73 -4.10
CA GLU A 266 4.01 20.29 -4.79
C GLU A 266 4.10 21.81 -4.61
N ASP A 267 3.01 22.54 -4.84
CA ASP A 267 2.92 23.99 -4.67
C ASP A 267 3.20 24.42 -3.22
N LYS A 268 2.82 23.58 -2.23
CA LYS A 268 3.03 23.85 -0.81
C LYS A 268 4.43 23.51 -0.29
N GLN A 269 5.23 22.75 -1.04
CA GLN A 269 6.50 22.20 -0.56
C GLN A 269 7.42 23.27 0.04
N ASN A 270 7.71 24.35 -0.71
CA ASN A 270 8.66 25.37 -0.29
C ASN A 270 8.18 26.15 0.95
N SER A 271 6.89 26.48 1.03
CA SER A 271 6.30 27.15 2.20
C SER A 271 6.41 26.26 3.44
N LEU A 272 6.03 24.99 3.30
CA LEU A 272 6.05 24.05 4.42
C LEU A 272 7.47 23.75 4.89
N TRP A 273 8.46 23.68 3.98
CA TRP A 273 9.87 23.57 4.36
C TRP A 273 10.31 24.76 5.21
N ALA A 274 10.04 25.99 4.75
CA ALA A 274 10.38 27.21 5.49
C ALA A 274 9.69 27.28 6.86
N GLU A 275 8.38 26.97 6.93
CA GLU A 275 7.65 26.87 8.19
C GLU A 275 8.22 25.77 9.11
N GLY A 276 8.74 24.70 8.52
CA GLY A 276 9.42 23.60 9.20
C GLY A 276 10.76 24.01 9.81
N ASP A 277 11.55 24.79 9.07
CA ASP A 277 12.83 25.33 9.54
C ASP A 277 12.60 26.23 10.76
N VAL A 278 11.65 27.16 10.66
CA VAL A 278 11.25 28.05 11.77
C VAL A 278 10.75 27.24 12.97
N PHE A 279 9.96 26.18 12.74
CA PHE A 279 9.47 25.32 13.81
C PHE A 279 10.62 24.61 14.54
N ARG A 280 11.56 24.01 13.80
CA ARG A 280 12.72 23.29 14.38
C ARG A 280 13.63 24.23 15.17
N GLU A 281 13.87 25.43 14.66
CA GLU A 281 14.65 26.47 15.34
C GLU A 281 13.99 26.87 16.68
N LYS A 282 12.67 27.11 16.68
CA LYS A 282 11.93 27.40 17.92
C LYS A 282 12.03 26.28 18.95
N MET A 283 11.84 25.03 18.53
CA MET A 283 11.92 23.86 19.42
C MET A 283 13.31 23.65 20.01
N GLN A 284 14.37 23.91 19.23
CA GLN A 284 15.76 23.87 19.72
C GLN A 284 15.99 24.95 20.79
N ASN A 285 15.59 26.19 20.51
CA ASN A 285 15.72 27.30 21.46
C ASN A 285 14.93 27.08 22.76
N GLU A 286 13.77 26.42 22.71
CA GLU A 286 12.97 26.11 23.90
C GLU A 286 13.57 24.99 24.75
N CYS A 287 14.18 23.99 24.11
CA CYS A 287 14.91 22.92 24.78
C CYS A 287 16.13 23.47 25.53
N GLU A 288 16.89 24.35 24.88
CA GLU A 288 18.05 25.02 25.47
C GLU A 288 17.66 25.95 26.64
N ASN A 289 16.49 26.57 26.59
CA ASN A 289 16.00 27.49 27.62
C ASN A 289 15.17 26.83 28.74
N GLY A 290 15.00 25.50 28.75
CA GLY A 290 14.33 24.75 29.82
C GLY A 290 12.85 25.07 30.04
N LYS A 291 12.14 25.64 29.05
CA LYS A 291 10.74 26.12 29.17
C LYS A 291 9.70 25.16 28.59
N THR A 292 9.97 23.86 28.57
CA THR A 292 9.20 22.85 27.81
C THR A 292 7.73 22.65 28.25
N ALA A 293 7.32 23.15 29.42
CA ALA A 293 5.99 22.88 29.97
C ALA A 293 4.96 24.02 29.82
N VAL A 294 5.39 25.28 29.65
CA VAL A 294 4.48 26.44 29.77
C VAL A 294 3.85 26.85 28.43
N THR A 295 4.51 26.59 27.30
CA THR A 295 4.07 27.10 25.98
C THR A 295 3.06 26.21 25.24
N ARG A 296 2.95 24.91 25.59
CA ARG A 296 1.95 23.98 24.98
C ARG A 296 0.50 24.47 25.14
N ILE A 297 0.25 25.32 26.15
CA ILE A 297 -1.05 25.96 26.41
C ILE A 297 -1.18 27.30 25.68
N LEU A 298 -0.07 28.02 25.42
CA LEU A 298 -0.08 29.39 24.90
C LEU A 298 -0.07 29.47 23.37
N SER A 299 0.53 28.51 22.67
CA SER A 299 0.54 28.49 21.19
C SER A 299 -0.85 28.30 20.55
N GLY A 300 -1.86 27.91 21.35
CA GLY A 300 -3.27 27.86 20.94
C GLY A 300 -4.03 29.19 21.09
N VAL A 301 -3.43 30.22 21.70
CA VAL A 301 -4.13 31.44 22.15
C VAL A 301 -3.67 32.71 21.41
N ASP A 302 -2.55 32.67 20.69
CA ASP A 302 -1.96 33.87 20.06
C ASP A 302 -2.80 34.49 18.92
N ASP A 303 -3.90 33.87 18.49
CA ASP A 303 -4.86 34.44 17.52
C ASP A 303 -6.01 35.25 18.17
N ILE A 304 -6.03 35.45 19.49
CA ILE A 304 -7.04 36.30 20.15
C ILE A 304 -6.42 37.65 20.55
N SER A 305 -6.39 38.59 19.60
CA SER A 305 -6.15 40.01 19.91
C SER A 305 -7.38 40.61 20.60
N ILE A 306 -7.32 40.78 21.93
CA ILE A 306 -8.28 41.60 22.68
C ILE A 306 -7.76 43.04 22.69
N ASN A 307 -8.18 43.83 21.70
CA ASN A 307 -8.16 45.28 21.83
C ASN A 307 -9.58 45.75 22.10
N GLY A 308 -9.86 45.99 23.38
CA GLY A 308 -11.12 46.52 23.84
C GLY A 308 -11.35 47.96 23.38
N SER A 309 -12.44 48.17 22.68
CA SER A 309 -13.18 49.43 22.72
C SER A 309 -14.66 49.15 22.48
N ASN A 310 -15.39 49.28 23.57
CA ASN A 310 -16.82 49.10 23.70
C ASN A 310 -17.58 50.11 22.83
N LYS A 311 -18.41 49.66 21.87
CA LYS A 311 -19.59 50.38 21.39
C LYS A 311 -20.54 49.41 20.67
N ASN A 312 -21.74 49.29 21.25
CA ASN A 312 -22.90 48.51 20.81
C ASN A 312 -23.23 48.67 19.31
N ARG A 313 -23.52 47.55 18.61
CA ARG A 313 -24.79 47.35 17.87
C ARG A 313 -24.91 45.90 17.36
N ALA A 314 -26.08 45.31 17.54
CA ALA A 314 -26.46 44.04 16.93
C ALA A 314 -26.58 44.19 15.40
N SER A 315 -25.94 43.28 14.65
CA SER A 315 -26.31 42.94 13.28
C SER A 315 -25.55 41.69 12.81
N ASN A 316 -26.35 40.66 12.51
CA ASN A 316 -26.17 39.65 11.47
C ASN A 316 -24.99 38.67 11.55
N LYS A 317 -25.32 37.50 12.11
CA LYS A 317 -25.14 36.17 11.53
C LYS A 317 -25.06 36.21 9.99
N GLU A 318 -23.87 36.05 9.42
CA GLU A 318 -23.63 35.65 8.01
C GLU A 318 -22.11 35.67 7.73
N GLU A 319 -21.42 34.54 7.91
CA GLU A 319 -20.23 34.12 7.12
C GLU A 319 -19.70 32.75 7.59
N MET A 320 -20.57 31.74 7.64
CA MET A 320 -20.13 30.35 7.69
C MET A 320 -21.20 29.43 7.09
N ASP A 321 -21.62 29.70 5.86
CA ASP A 321 -22.48 28.81 5.05
C ASP A 321 -22.35 29.19 3.57
N LEU A 322 -21.23 28.84 2.94
CA LEU A 322 -21.09 28.88 1.47
C LEU A 322 -20.46 27.57 0.96
N TYR A 323 -21.08 26.47 1.32
CA TYR A 323 -21.07 25.27 0.48
C TYR A 323 -22.53 24.81 0.40
N ASN A 324 -23.20 25.11 -0.73
CA ASN A 324 -24.49 24.53 -1.03
C ASN A 324 -24.36 23.00 -1.03
N ASP A 325 -24.89 22.36 0.00
CA ASP A 325 -24.84 20.90 0.22
C ASP A 325 -25.74 20.13 -0.77
N ASP A 326 -26.56 20.85 -1.54
CA ASP A 326 -27.62 20.28 -2.38
C ASP A 326 -27.15 19.68 -3.72
N GLU A 327 -25.97 20.03 -4.22
CA GLU A 327 -25.45 19.50 -5.50
C GLU A 327 -24.93 18.05 -5.38
N GLU A 328 -24.66 17.56 -4.17
CA GLU A 328 -24.06 16.22 -3.94
C GLU A 328 -25.08 15.14 -3.56
N ARG A 329 -26.38 15.42 -3.57
CA ARG A 329 -27.36 14.51 -2.96
C ARG A 329 -27.66 13.23 -3.75
N ASN A 330 -27.22 13.10 -5.01
CA ASN A 330 -27.52 11.92 -5.85
C ASN A 330 -26.36 11.38 -6.72
N GLY A 331 -25.11 11.85 -6.55
CA GLY A 331 -23.96 11.44 -7.37
C GLY A 331 -22.98 10.50 -6.65
N LEU A 332 -22.35 9.56 -7.37
CA LEU A 332 -21.23 8.76 -6.84
C LEU A 332 -19.99 9.65 -6.63
N THR A 333 -19.55 9.78 -5.39
CA THR A 333 -18.32 10.54 -5.01
C THR A 333 -17.04 9.80 -5.44
N GLN A 334 -15.89 10.49 -5.46
CA GLN A 334 -14.59 9.85 -5.73
C GLN A 334 -14.30 8.75 -4.70
N GLY A 335 -14.60 9.02 -3.42
CA GLY A 335 -14.48 8.04 -2.34
C GLY A 335 -15.33 6.78 -2.52
N ASP A 336 -16.55 6.89 -3.06
CA ASP A 336 -17.40 5.71 -3.35
C ASP A 336 -16.78 4.82 -4.42
N LYS A 337 -16.31 5.44 -5.52
CA LYS A 337 -15.69 4.73 -6.63
C LYS A 337 -14.42 3.99 -6.17
N LEU A 338 -13.64 4.60 -5.28
CA LEU A 338 -12.43 3.99 -4.71
C LEU A 338 -12.74 2.78 -3.82
N ARG A 339 -13.75 2.86 -2.95
CA ARG A 339 -14.19 1.72 -2.12
C ARG A 339 -14.68 0.55 -2.98
N ALA A 340 -15.48 0.84 -4.03
CA ALA A 340 -15.94 -0.17 -4.98
C ALA A 340 -14.78 -0.86 -5.71
N LEU A 341 -13.76 -0.10 -6.13
CA LEU A 341 -12.55 -0.64 -6.75
C LEU A 341 -11.77 -1.55 -5.79
N LYS A 342 -11.68 -1.16 -4.51
CA LYS A 342 -10.97 -1.93 -3.48
C LYS A 342 -11.64 -3.27 -3.17
N SER A 343 -12.97 -3.30 -3.02
CA SER A 343 -13.73 -4.56 -2.87
C SER A 343 -13.48 -5.53 -4.03
N LYS A 344 -13.50 -5.03 -5.29
CA LYS A 344 -13.20 -5.84 -6.48
C LYS A 344 -11.79 -6.43 -6.49
N ARG A 345 -10.80 -5.69 -5.96
CA ARG A 345 -9.40 -6.17 -5.87
C ARG A 345 -9.25 -7.26 -4.80
N GLN A 346 -9.90 -7.10 -3.66
CA GLN A 346 -9.79 -8.04 -2.53
C GLN A 346 -10.51 -9.38 -2.80
N ALA A 347 -11.65 -9.37 -3.49
CA ALA A 347 -12.31 -10.60 -3.93
C ALA A 347 -11.42 -11.49 -4.82
N ARG A 348 -10.51 -10.86 -5.59
CA ARG A 348 -9.56 -11.58 -6.45
C ARG A 348 -8.36 -12.14 -5.67
N SER A 349 -7.90 -11.46 -4.61
CA SER A 349 -6.79 -11.96 -3.78
C SER A 349 -7.22 -13.10 -2.87
N SER A 350 -8.44 -13.09 -2.33
CA SER A 350 -8.97 -14.17 -1.48
C SER A 350 -9.23 -15.48 -2.23
N SER A 351 -9.44 -15.43 -3.55
CA SER A 351 -9.58 -16.62 -4.42
C SER A 351 -8.23 -17.26 -4.80
N GLY A 352 -7.10 -16.67 -4.40
CA GLY A 352 -5.74 -17.10 -4.75
C GLY A 352 -4.88 -17.55 -3.58
N SER A 353 -5.45 -17.74 -2.38
CA SER A 353 -4.70 -18.26 -1.24
C SER A 353 -4.43 -19.75 -1.42
N LEU A 354 -3.14 -20.10 -1.31
CA LEU A 354 -2.54 -21.40 -1.61
C LEU A 354 -3.13 -22.56 -0.80
N SER A 355 -3.39 -23.65 -1.52
CA SER A 355 -3.65 -24.99 -1.00
C SER A 355 -2.53 -25.45 -0.09
N GLN A 356 -2.90 -25.81 1.13
CA GLN A 356 -2.08 -26.43 2.14
C GLN A 356 -1.93 -27.93 1.82
N GLU A 357 -1.10 -28.30 0.84
CA GLU A 357 -0.69 -29.70 0.62
C GLU A 357 0.74 -29.77 0.09
N GLU A 358 1.73 -29.68 0.97
CA GLU A 358 3.04 -30.29 0.76
C GLU A 358 3.56 -30.82 2.11
N ASN A 359 3.10 -32.02 2.47
CA ASN A 359 3.81 -32.95 3.35
C ASN A 359 3.16 -34.34 3.26
N LYS A 360 3.49 -35.09 2.21
CA LYS A 360 3.35 -36.55 2.21
C LYS A 360 4.48 -37.18 1.41
N ILE A 361 5.50 -37.60 2.15
CA ILE A 361 6.59 -38.45 1.67
C ILE A 361 5.98 -39.79 1.24
N HIS A 362 6.21 -40.16 -0.01
CA HIS A 362 5.87 -41.47 -0.57
C HIS A 362 6.80 -42.56 -0.02
N THR A 363 6.26 -43.60 0.60
CA THR A 363 6.90 -44.92 0.68
C THR A 363 6.07 -45.93 -0.12
N ARG A 364 6.78 -46.70 -0.95
CA ARG A 364 6.26 -47.58 -2.00
C ARG A 364 5.51 -48.79 -1.45
N SER A 365 4.57 -49.27 -2.26
CA SER A 365 3.76 -50.48 -2.09
C SER A 365 4.60 -51.77 -2.07
N SER A 366 4.21 -52.72 -1.21
CA SER A 366 4.30 -54.16 -1.50
C SER A 366 3.16 -54.90 -0.79
N SER A 367 2.58 -55.83 -1.54
CA SER A 367 1.40 -56.62 -1.24
C SER A 367 1.73 -57.91 -0.46
N GLN A 368 0.67 -58.43 0.17
CA GLN A 368 0.42 -59.82 0.58
C GLN A 368 0.86 -60.32 1.98
N SER A 369 -0.17 -60.74 2.72
CA SER A 369 -0.32 -62.06 3.39
C SER A 369 -0.17 -62.16 4.92
N LEU A 370 -1.25 -62.76 5.47
CA LEU A 370 -1.37 -63.67 6.63
C LEU A 370 -1.99 -63.17 7.95
N ARG A 371 -3.03 -63.93 8.33
CA ARG A 371 -3.82 -63.95 9.57
C ARG A 371 -2.99 -64.38 10.79
N VAL A 372 -3.42 -64.00 11.99
CA VAL A 372 -3.67 -64.83 13.21
C VAL A 372 -4.18 -63.88 14.32
N ILE A 373 -5.48 -63.89 14.64
CA ILE A 373 -6.15 -64.40 15.86
C ILE A 373 -5.70 -63.75 17.19
N LEU A 374 -6.63 -63.03 17.84
CA LEU A 374 -7.05 -63.31 19.23
C LEU A 374 -8.39 -62.64 19.55
N GLN A 375 -9.30 -63.45 20.10
CA GLN A 375 -10.68 -63.16 20.51
C GLN A 375 -10.74 -62.49 21.89
N ALA A 376 -11.80 -61.71 22.12
CA ALA A 376 -12.74 -61.80 23.26
C ALA A 376 -13.77 -60.64 23.12
N SER A 377 -15.02 -60.86 22.69
CA SER A 377 -16.23 -61.13 23.50
C SER A 377 -16.51 -60.03 24.54
N VAL A 378 -17.67 -59.34 24.60
CA VAL A 378 -19.03 -59.86 24.88
C VAL A 378 -20.10 -58.73 24.65
N GLN A 379 -21.25 -59.11 24.08
CA GLN A 379 -22.65 -58.57 24.14
C GLN A 379 -22.97 -57.08 23.83
N GLY A 380 -24.02 -56.72 23.09
CA GLY A 380 -25.10 -57.52 22.47
C GLY A 380 -26.17 -56.66 21.78
N GLY A 381 -27.04 -57.29 20.97
CA GLY A 381 -28.39 -56.78 20.61
C GLY A 381 -28.73 -56.54 19.12
N ASN A 382 -29.36 -57.55 18.51
CA ASN A 382 -29.98 -57.71 17.16
C ASN A 382 -31.30 -56.89 16.91
N PRO A 383 -32.03 -57.02 15.76
CA PRO A 383 -31.69 -56.80 14.34
C PRO A 383 -32.88 -56.18 13.53
N LEU A 384 -32.90 -56.39 12.18
CA LEU A 384 -34.00 -56.30 11.17
C LEU A 384 -33.76 -55.18 10.12
N ALA A 385 -33.97 -55.34 8.81
CA ALA A 385 -34.26 -56.47 7.92
C ALA A 385 -34.19 -55.95 6.45
N LEU A 386 -33.80 -56.82 5.50
CA LEU A 386 -34.37 -57.07 4.14
C LEU A 386 -34.68 -55.86 3.20
N SER A 387 -34.46 -55.87 1.88
CA SER A 387 -34.37 -56.95 0.87
C SER A 387 -34.07 -56.37 -0.54
N ASP A 388 -33.47 -57.21 -1.40
CA ASP A 388 -33.77 -57.45 -2.84
C ASP A 388 -33.77 -56.30 -3.88
N GLN A 389 -33.44 -56.47 -5.17
CA GLN A 389 -33.02 -57.58 -6.05
C GLN A 389 -32.47 -56.90 -7.35
N SER A 390 -31.41 -57.42 -8.00
CA SER A 390 -31.37 -58.07 -9.34
C SER A 390 -32.17 -57.37 -10.46
N ASP A 391 -31.81 -57.31 -11.75
CA ASP A 391 -31.06 -58.13 -12.70
C ASP A 391 -30.75 -57.22 -13.92
N SER A 392 -29.56 -57.15 -14.51
CA SER A 392 -28.86 -58.07 -15.44
C SER A 392 -29.30 -58.03 -16.93
N ARG A 393 -28.27 -58.09 -17.80
CA ARG A 393 -28.21 -58.44 -19.26
C ARG A 393 -28.25 -57.25 -20.25
N LYS A 394 -27.50 -57.23 -21.37
CA LYS A 394 -26.45 -58.08 -21.99
C LYS A 394 -25.88 -57.31 -23.22
N ARG A 395 -24.56 -57.48 -23.48
CA ARG A 395 -23.79 -57.67 -24.76
C ARG A 395 -24.17 -56.83 -26.02
N THR A 396 -23.23 -56.31 -26.83
CA THR A 396 -22.41 -57.07 -27.81
C THR A 396 -21.10 -56.36 -28.27
N ARG A 397 -20.15 -57.15 -28.82
CA ARG A 397 -18.80 -56.82 -29.36
C ARG A 397 -18.80 -56.64 -30.90
N SER A 398 -17.82 -55.89 -31.44
CA SER A 398 -17.06 -56.13 -32.70
C SER A 398 -16.02 -54.98 -32.89
N SER A 399 -14.69 -55.18 -32.79
CA SER A 399 -13.64 -55.72 -33.72
C SER A 399 -12.92 -54.67 -34.60
N LEU A 400 -11.58 -54.63 -34.48
CA LEU A 400 -10.51 -53.84 -35.15
C LEU A 400 -10.20 -54.32 -36.61
N PRO A 401 -9.40 -53.63 -37.49
CA PRO A 401 -7.92 -53.37 -37.43
C PRO A 401 -7.50 -51.91 -37.86
N ALA A 402 -6.46 -51.23 -37.35
CA ALA A 402 -4.98 -51.35 -37.39
C ALA A 402 -4.26 -50.82 -38.67
N SER A 403 -3.60 -49.65 -38.57
CA SER A 403 -2.23 -49.37 -39.11
C SER A 403 -1.76 -47.91 -38.91
N GLY A 404 -0.56 -47.72 -38.33
CA GLY A 404 0.42 -46.69 -38.78
C GLY A 404 0.77 -45.51 -37.85
N GLY A 405 1.90 -45.62 -37.12
CA GLY A 405 2.95 -44.57 -37.07
C GLY A 405 2.92 -43.45 -36.01
N SER A 406 3.78 -43.59 -34.98
CA SER A 406 4.64 -42.59 -34.26
C SER A 406 4.11 -41.16 -33.96
N SER A 407 4.38 -40.47 -32.86
CA SER A 407 4.97 -40.68 -31.53
C SER A 407 4.77 -39.34 -30.77
N LEU A 408 4.82 -39.35 -29.43
CA LEU A 408 4.99 -38.19 -28.51
C LEU A 408 3.72 -37.44 -28.02
N SER A 409 3.05 -38.12 -27.09
CA SER A 409 2.65 -37.67 -25.74
C SER A 409 2.49 -36.18 -25.42
N HIS A 410 1.23 -35.83 -25.15
CA HIS A 410 0.77 -34.63 -24.47
C HIS A 410 1.16 -34.54 -22.98
N THR A 411 1.51 -33.31 -22.58
CA THR A 411 1.11 -32.52 -21.39
C THR A 411 1.40 -33.02 -19.96
N ARG A 412 2.06 -32.14 -19.18
CA ARG A 412 1.55 -31.59 -17.91
C ARG A 412 2.37 -30.38 -17.42
N LEU A 413 1.64 -29.40 -16.87
CA LEU A 413 2.06 -28.32 -15.94
C LEU A 413 2.69 -27.03 -16.52
N VAL A 414 1.83 -26.17 -17.05
CA VAL A 414 1.98 -24.71 -16.95
C VAL A 414 0.67 -24.13 -16.40
N ARG A 415 0.60 -23.93 -15.08
CA ARG A 415 -0.43 -23.12 -14.42
C ARG A 415 0.17 -22.50 -13.15
N SER A 416 0.68 -21.30 -13.29
CA SER A 416 0.57 -20.24 -12.29
C SER A 416 0.98 -18.94 -12.96
N LEU A 417 0.13 -17.90 -12.83
CA LEU A 417 0.24 -16.57 -13.45
C LEU A 417 -0.30 -16.44 -14.89
N GLY A 418 -1.53 -16.87 -15.10
CA GLY A 418 -2.36 -16.44 -16.23
C GLY A 418 -3.76 -16.13 -15.75
N ASN A 419 -4.17 -14.87 -15.85
CA ASN A 419 -5.47 -14.41 -16.35
C ASN A 419 -5.82 -13.00 -15.85
N LEU A 420 -5.64 -12.03 -16.73
CA LEU A 420 -6.54 -10.88 -16.82
C LEU A 420 -6.85 -10.70 -18.32
N HIS A 421 -7.99 -11.24 -18.75
CA HIS A 421 -8.58 -10.94 -20.05
C HIS A 421 -9.64 -9.86 -19.81
N VAL A 422 -9.57 -8.77 -20.55
CA VAL A 422 -10.68 -7.82 -20.70
C VAL A 422 -11.07 -7.89 -22.17
N VAL A 423 -12.33 -8.27 -22.38
CA VAL A 423 -12.99 -8.35 -23.68
C VAL A 423 -13.26 -6.93 -24.17
N SER A 424 -12.80 -6.63 -25.38
CA SER A 424 -13.30 -5.53 -26.21
C SER A 424 -14.09 -6.14 -27.36
N GLY A 425 -15.32 -5.68 -27.58
CA GLY A 425 -16.06 -5.82 -28.84
C GLY A 425 -16.71 -4.46 -29.15
N ASP A 426 -16.93 -4.03 -30.38
CA ASP A 426 -16.78 -4.67 -31.70
C ASP A 426 -16.80 -3.56 -32.79
N ARG A 427 -16.00 -3.74 -33.86
CA ARG A 427 -16.19 -3.35 -35.31
C ARG A 427 -16.13 -1.88 -35.80
N ASP A 428 -14.97 -1.49 -36.38
CA ASP A 428 -14.61 -1.22 -37.82
C ASP A 428 -15.66 -0.68 -38.85
N PRO A 429 -15.26 0.03 -39.97
CA PRO A 429 -14.08 -0.30 -40.81
C PRO A 429 -13.27 0.82 -41.53
N MET A 430 -11.99 0.46 -41.78
CA MET A 430 -11.12 0.60 -42.97
C MET A 430 -11.20 1.82 -43.92
N CYS A 431 -10.02 2.41 -44.18
CA CYS A 431 -9.51 2.68 -45.54
C CYS A 431 -7.96 2.77 -45.57
N TRP A 432 -7.37 2.23 -46.63
CA TRP A 432 -5.94 2.04 -46.89
C TRP A 432 -5.32 3.24 -47.65
N GLU A 433 -4.04 3.55 -47.42
CA GLU A 433 -2.92 3.39 -48.39
C GLU A 433 -1.61 4.11 -47.97
N PRO A 434 -0.43 3.74 -48.53
CA PRO A 434 0.90 3.96 -47.95
C PRO A 434 1.76 4.97 -48.72
N CYS A 435 2.79 5.57 -48.08
CA CYS A 435 4.01 6.00 -48.77
C CYS A 435 5.13 6.46 -47.83
N GLY A 436 6.39 6.23 -48.24
CA GLY A 436 7.47 7.17 -47.97
C GLY A 436 8.59 6.73 -47.03
N SER A 437 9.55 6.00 -47.58
CA SER A 437 10.91 5.83 -47.08
C SER A 437 11.65 7.14 -46.80
N HIS A 438 12.48 7.21 -45.75
CA HIS A 438 13.82 7.78 -45.84
C HIS A 438 14.75 7.19 -44.76
N ARG A 439 15.88 6.68 -45.23
CA ARG A 439 17.04 6.24 -44.45
C ARG A 439 17.86 7.47 -44.09
N ASP A 440 18.44 7.48 -42.90
CA ASP A 440 19.73 8.14 -42.66
C ASP A 440 20.63 7.26 -41.79
N THR A 441 21.79 6.97 -42.36
CA THR A 441 22.93 6.24 -41.82
C THR A 441 23.89 7.22 -41.15
N ALA A 442 24.33 6.94 -39.93
CA ALA A 442 25.59 7.45 -39.40
C ALA A 442 26.27 6.36 -38.55
N SER A 443 27.52 6.07 -38.92
CA SER A 443 28.37 5.01 -38.40
C SER A 443 29.37 5.50 -37.36
N ALA A 444 29.60 4.64 -36.37
CA ALA A 444 30.85 4.37 -35.64
C ALA A 444 31.45 5.44 -34.71
N MET A 445 31.69 5.07 -33.45
CA MET A 445 33.04 4.66 -33.00
C MET A 445 32.98 3.91 -31.66
N ALA A 446 33.72 2.80 -31.61
CA ALA A 446 33.88 1.94 -30.46
C ALA A 446 34.91 2.52 -29.48
N ASN A 447 34.67 2.40 -28.18
CA ASN A 447 35.72 2.56 -27.18
C ASN A 447 35.58 1.46 -26.11
N THR A 448 36.54 0.54 -26.12
CA THR A 448 36.67 -0.59 -25.19
C THR A 448 37.47 -0.16 -23.97
N GLY A 449 36.83 -0.12 -22.80
CA GLY A 449 37.48 0.02 -21.48
C GLY A 449 37.04 -1.13 -20.55
N PRO A 450 37.91 -1.65 -19.67
CA PRO A 450 37.71 -2.95 -19.03
C PRO A 450 36.69 -2.93 -17.90
N LEU A 451 35.91 -4.02 -17.81
CA LEU A 451 34.94 -4.34 -16.78
C LEU A 451 35.62 -4.48 -15.40
N ILE A 452 35.21 -3.64 -14.45
CA ILE A 452 35.62 -3.75 -13.04
C ILE A 452 34.86 -4.93 -12.41
N ASN A 453 35.63 -5.87 -11.85
CA ASN A 453 35.18 -7.10 -11.21
C ASN A 453 34.79 -6.81 -9.74
N LEU A 454 33.50 -6.94 -9.41
CA LEU A 454 32.88 -6.59 -8.13
C LEU A 454 33.17 -7.57 -6.96
N ASN A 455 34.31 -8.25 -6.96
CA ASN A 455 34.66 -9.28 -5.97
C ASN A 455 35.86 -8.94 -5.06
N MET A 456 36.25 -7.67 -4.93
CA MET A 456 37.38 -7.26 -4.07
C MET A 456 37.14 -5.97 -3.25
N ALA A 457 35.92 -5.70 -2.82
CA ALA A 457 35.61 -4.59 -1.90
C ALA A 457 35.24 -5.06 -0.48
N GLN A 458 35.76 -6.22 -0.04
CA GLN A 458 35.43 -6.82 1.26
C GLN A 458 36.60 -6.87 2.26
N VAL A 459 37.67 -6.09 2.06
CA VAL A 459 38.81 -6.04 3.00
C VAL A 459 39.36 -4.61 3.10
N HIS A 460 38.54 -3.63 3.47
CA HIS A 460 38.97 -2.37 4.09
C HIS A 460 37.75 -1.55 4.50
N LEU A 461 37.21 -1.81 5.70
CA LEU A 461 36.57 -0.83 6.60
C LEU A 461 36.13 -1.59 7.85
N GLN A 462 37.12 -2.04 8.62
CA GLN A 462 36.90 -2.65 9.94
C GLN A 462 37.82 -1.98 10.95
N THR A 463 37.69 -0.66 11.08
CA THR A 463 38.25 0.16 12.17
C THR A 463 37.64 1.55 12.03
N HIS A 464 36.54 1.80 12.73
CA HIS A 464 36.08 3.10 13.27
C HIS A 464 34.60 2.99 13.65
N CYS A 465 34.31 2.22 14.69
CA CYS A 465 33.03 2.32 15.41
C CYS A 465 33.26 1.91 16.87
N LEU A 466 34.03 2.73 17.58
CA LEU A 466 34.19 2.73 19.03
C LEU A 466 34.58 4.15 19.45
N GLN A 467 33.59 5.06 19.52
CA GLN A 467 33.56 6.21 20.41
C GLN A 467 32.35 7.08 20.09
N ARG A 468 31.26 6.85 20.83
CA ARG A 468 30.35 7.85 21.40
C ARG A 468 29.21 7.09 22.10
N MET A 469 29.46 6.80 23.38
CA MET A 469 28.40 6.73 24.38
C MET A 469 27.87 8.13 24.65
#